data_AF-A0A7S6N7K1-F1
#
_entry.id   AF-A0A7S6N7K1-F1
#
_cell.length_a   1.000
_cell.length_b   1.000
_cell.length_c   1.000
_cell.angle_alpha   90.00
_cell.angle_beta   90.00
_cell.angle_gamma   90.00
#
_symmetry.space_group_name_H-M   'P 1'
#
loop_
_entity.id
_entity.type
_entity.pdbx_description
1 polymer ?
#
loop_
_entity_poly.entity_id
_entity_poly.type
_entity_poly.pdbx_seq_one_letter_code
_entity_poly.pdbx_strand_id
1 'polypeptide(L)'
;MATCESSAVSGHSSSQASLSHAYWSDAAKFLVITGYFLVLSAAYFLVGSRGLFNLQIYAFQFDVERCILAVAFLCLVALALPSRTNKVSDYFLWLHAAVPIVPTLVFFSFSGGSMPFLGLAIGAFIGIRLLTLPGTILAIPGVCTSSPERAVWIGILILYVLIIAGGDYSSIDFAPENIYLNRAQIAESQSGYFEYLHTNLAKGLLPFLLVFYYARNRWFPFLATLICSLGVFLVSQHRAALFFPLLALLCYAATRRSKRAGGGNLIAMLTVVLAIGMVFTLSDMTVLFGDIIIRRTFIVPAALNFEYFSFFNNNPFTLFSDSKLSLGLLPRVYQEQIPYLIGYQIGLPGAHANSSYLGSGYQQAGVVGVLLYVLVISATLRALDGIGKRMNNHCFVFAVCAPSLFWLIDSSDLPSVYVTHGLLLATAILWYWAGYLRLYFAGLDSASDTPKTRPINPPAAR
;
A
#
# COMPACT_ATOMS: atom_id res chain seq x y z
N MET A 1 -31.71 17.14 18.34
CA MET A 1 -32.96 17.06 17.57
C MET A 1 -33.14 18.38 16.84
N ALA A 2 -32.97 18.37 15.52
CA ALA A 2 -33.45 19.40 14.59
C ALA A 2 -33.34 18.81 13.19
N THR A 3 -34.47 18.37 12.66
CA THR A 3 -34.68 17.89 11.29
C THR A 3 -34.81 19.11 10.37
N CYS A 4 -34.00 19.16 9.30
CA CYS A 4 -34.11 20.20 8.28
C CYS A 4 -34.82 19.60 7.06
N GLU A 5 -36.11 19.92 6.91
CA GLU A 5 -36.92 19.61 5.74
C GLU A 5 -36.71 20.64 4.61
N SER A 6 -37.10 20.19 3.42
CA SER A 6 -36.84 20.71 2.08
C SER A 6 -37.39 22.09 1.77
N SER A 7 -36.70 22.83 0.90
CA SER A 7 -37.32 23.76 -0.03
C SER A 7 -36.92 23.43 -1.47
N ALA A 8 -37.94 23.10 -2.26
CA ALA A 8 -37.85 22.87 -3.69
C ALA A 8 -37.71 24.21 -4.43
N VAL A 9 -36.80 24.28 -5.40
CA VAL A 9 -36.74 25.38 -6.38
C VAL A 9 -36.73 24.75 -7.78
N SER A 10 -37.81 25.01 -8.50
CA SER A 10 -38.01 24.74 -9.92
C SER A 10 -37.41 25.86 -10.77
N GLY A 11 -36.69 25.51 -11.84
CA GLY A 11 -36.45 26.42 -12.97
C GLY A 11 -35.02 26.39 -13.53
N HIS A 12 -34.80 25.63 -14.60
CA HIS A 12 -34.26 26.10 -15.89
C HIS A 12 -33.67 24.96 -16.72
N SER A 13 -34.38 24.67 -17.81
CA SER A 13 -33.96 23.91 -18.98
C SER A 13 -33.06 24.78 -19.86
N SER A 14 -31.74 24.62 -19.79
CA SER A 14 -30.79 25.01 -20.85
C SER A 14 -29.33 24.70 -20.47
N SER A 15 -28.98 23.41 -20.36
CA SER A 15 -27.57 22.94 -20.50
C SER A 15 -27.52 21.41 -20.50
N GLN A 16 -28.02 20.79 -21.57
CA GLN A 16 -27.65 19.41 -21.93
C GLN A 16 -26.63 19.42 -23.07
N ALA A 17 -25.65 20.32 -23.00
CA ALA A 17 -24.50 20.31 -23.88
C ALA A 17 -23.40 19.40 -23.29
N SER A 18 -23.47 18.12 -23.68
CA SER A 18 -22.33 17.21 -23.84
C SER A 18 -21.19 17.32 -22.81
N LEU A 19 -21.44 16.93 -21.56
CA LEU A 19 -20.37 16.35 -20.75
C LEU A 19 -20.10 14.95 -21.31
N SER A 20 -19.27 14.85 -22.36
CA SER A 20 -18.69 13.59 -22.80
C SER A 20 -17.88 13.03 -21.63
N HIS A 21 -18.54 12.15 -20.89
CA HIS A 21 -18.09 11.58 -19.64
C HIS A 21 -16.95 10.57 -19.90
N ALA A 22 -15.75 11.04 -20.26
CA ALA A 22 -14.61 10.21 -20.63
C ALA A 22 -14.23 9.23 -19.50
N TYR A 23 -14.57 7.96 -19.70
CA TYR A 23 -14.08 6.81 -18.94
C TYR A 23 -12.67 6.46 -19.44
N TRP A 24 -11.82 5.82 -18.63
CA TRP A 24 -10.71 5.08 -19.23
C TRP A 24 -11.31 4.05 -20.18
N SER A 25 -11.02 4.17 -21.47
CA SER A 25 -11.34 3.10 -22.40
C SER A 25 -10.57 1.85 -22.00
N ASP A 26 -11.12 0.68 -22.28
CA ASP A 26 -10.41 -0.57 -22.01
C ASP A 26 -9.06 -0.61 -22.74
N ALA A 27 -8.99 -0.02 -23.93
CA ALA A 27 -7.74 0.21 -24.67
C ALA A 27 -6.73 1.05 -23.88
N ALA A 28 -7.14 2.15 -23.25
CA ALA A 28 -6.23 3.00 -22.48
C ALA A 28 -5.73 2.31 -21.21
N LYS A 29 -6.56 1.54 -20.50
CA LYS A 29 -6.12 0.72 -19.36
C LYS A 29 -5.10 -0.32 -19.78
N PHE A 30 -5.38 -1.00 -20.89
CA PHE A 30 -4.50 -2.01 -21.45
C PHE A 30 -3.15 -1.42 -21.87
N LEU A 31 -3.14 -0.27 -22.54
CA LEU A 31 -1.89 0.41 -22.93
C LEU A 31 -1.04 0.82 -21.73
N VAL A 32 -1.64 1.36 -20.67
CA VAL A 32 -0.92 1.77 -19.45
C VAL A 32 -0.29 0.58 -18.74
N ILE A 33 -1.05 -0.50 -18.53
CA ILE A 33 -0.52 -1.71 -17.89
C ILE A 33 0.53 -2.37 -18.77
N THR A 34 0.31 -2.44 -20.08
CA THR A 34 1.26 -3.05 -21.02
C THR A 34 2.57 -2.27 -21.05
N GLY A 35 2.51 -0.93 -21.09
CA GLY A 35 3.69 -0.09 -20.97
C GLY A 35 4.46 -0.35 -19.68
N TYR A 36 3.75 -0.46 -18.55
CA TYR A 36 4.36 -0.80 -17.26
C TYR A 36 4.98 -2.22 -17.24
N PHE A 37 4.28 -3.22 -17.80
CA PHE A 37 4.77 -4.60 -17.95
C PHE A 37 6.06 -4.65 -18.78
N LEU A 38 6.13 -3.90 -19.89
CA LEU A 38 7.33 -3.82 -20.73
C LEU A 38 8.50 -3.15 -20.00
N VAL A 39 8.25 -2.04 -19.29
CA VAL A 39 9.28 -1.36 -18.48
C VAL A 39 9.81 -2.28 -17.39
N LEU A 40 8.94 -3.00 -16.70
CA LEU A 40 9.35 -3.94 -15.66
C LEU A 40 10.07 -5.16 -16.24
N SER A 41 9.66 -5.66 -17.41
CA SER A 41 10.35 -6.74 -18.12
C SER A 41 11.76 -6.33 -18.53
N ALA A 42 11.93 -5.09 -19.02
CA ALA A 42 13.24 -4.53 -19.31
C ALA A 42 14.10 -4.39 -18.03
N ALA A 43 13.50 -3.94 -16.93
CA ALA A 43 14.17 -3.85 -15.63
C ALA A 43 14.61 -5.25 -15.12
N TYR A 44 13.75 -6.27 -15.27
CA TYR A 44 14.07 -7.66 -14.94
C TYR A 44 15.27 -8.16 -15.75
N PHE A 45 15.22 -7.98 -17.07
CA PHE A 45 16.31 -8.35 -17.97
C PHE A 45 17.61 -7.63 -17.63
N LEU A 46 17.56 -6.33 -17.32
CA LEU A 46 18.72 -5.54 -16.94
C LEU A 46 19.38 -6.06 -15.65
N VAL A 47 18.58 -6.38 -14.64
CA VAL A 47 19.10 -6.91 -13.37
C VAL A 47 19.66 -8.33 -13.56
N GLY A 48 18.99 -9.16 -14.34
CA GLY A 48 19.42 -10.54 -14.60
C GLY A 48 20.67 -10.64 -15.46
N SER A 49 20.78 -9.86 -16.53
CA SER A 49 21.96 -9.83 -17.41
C SER A 49 23.24 -9.37 -16.68
N ARG A 50 23.10 -8.58 -15.61
CA ARG A 50 24.21 -8.14 -14.76
C ARG A 50 24.60 -9.14 -13.67
N GLY A 51 24.01 -10.34 -13.64
CA GLY A 51 24.35 -11.36 -12.65
C GLY A 51 23.95 -10.99 -11.21
N LEU A 52 23.02 -10.03 -11.03
CA LEU A 52 22.53 -9.64 -9.70
C LEU A 52 21.56 -10.66 -9.11
N PHE A 53 21.21 -11.67 -9.90
CA PHE A 53 20.40 -12.84 -9.57
C PHE A 53 21.29 -14.05 -9.26
N ASN A 54 22.18 -13.94 -8.28
CA ASN A 54 23.07 -15.04 -7.87
C ASN A 54 22.37 -16.17 -7.08
N LEU A 55 21.03 -16.21 -7.06
CA LEU A 55 20.26 -17.27 -6.41
C LEU A 55 19.53 -18.08 -7.48
N GLN A 56 19.50 -19.41 -7.31
CA GLN A 56 18.90 -20.35 -8.27
C GLN A 56 17.43 -20.02 -8.60
N ILE A 57 16.71 -19.44 -7.63
CA ILE A 57 15.31 -18.98 -7.75
C ILE A 57 15.08 -17.94 -8.85
N TYR A 58 16.12 -17.23 -9.29
CA TYR A 58 16.04 -16.18 -10.31
C TYR A 58 16.68 -16.58 -11.63
N ALA A 59 16.87 -17.89 -11.87
CA ALA A 59 17.44 -18.37 -13.12
C ALA A 59 16.66 -17.79 -14.31
N PHE A 60 17.38 -17.14 -15.22
CA PHE A 60 16.78 -16.51 -16.40
C PHE A 60 16.46 -17.61 -17.43
N GLN A 61 15.18 -17.94 -17.53
CA GLN A 61 14.59 -18.94 -18.42
C GLN A 61 13.41 -18.32 -19.17
N PHE A 62 13.71 -17.42 -20.11
CA PHE A 62 12.66 -16.78 -20.91
C PHE A 62 11.96 -17.80 -21.81
N ASP A 63 10.63 -17.84 -21.71
CA ASP A 63 9.77 -18.75 -22.46
C ASP A 63 8.69 -17.95 -23.20
N VAL A 64 8.63 -18.14 -24.52
CA VAL A 64 7.72 -17.41 -25.41
C VAL A 64 6.26 -17.79 -25.15
N GLU A 65 5.95 -19.05 -24.90
CA GLU A 65 4.59 -19.52 -24.63
C GLU A 65 4.07 -18.94 -23.32
N ARG A 66 4.92 -18.93 -22.28
CA ARG A 66 4.60 -18.30 -20.99
C ARG A 66 4.41 -16.80 -21.12
N CYS A 67 5.20 -16.14 -21.95
CA CYS A 67 5.03 -14.71 -22.24
C CYS A 67 3.67 -14.42 -22.94
N ILE A 68 3.28 -15.23 -23.93
CA ILE A 68 1.97 -15.10 -24.61
C ILE A 68 0.83 -15.28 -23.59
N LEU A 69 0.91 -16.29 -22.72
CA LEU A 69 -0.06 -16.51 -21.66
C LEU A 69 -0.09 -15.34 -20.65
N ALA A 70 1.07 -14.82 -20.27
CA ALA A 70 1.16 -13.67 -19.38
C ALA A 70 0.48 -12.43 -19.97
N VAL A 71 0.65 -12.17 -21.28
CA VAL A 71 -0.05 -11.08 -21.98
C VAL A 71 -1.56 -11.32 -22.02
N ALA A 72 -2.02 -12.56 -22.22
CA ALA A 72 -3.44 -12.90 -22.16
C ALA A 72 -4.04 -12.62 -20.76
N PHE A 73 -3.34 -12.99 -19.69
CA PHE A 73 -3.75 -12.63 -18.32
C PHE A 73 -3.68 -11.12 -18.06
N LEU A 74 -2.69 -10.43 -18.65
CA LEU A 74 -2.58 -8.97 -18.58
C LEU A 74 -3.82 -8.28 -19.18
N CYS A 75 -4.34 -8.81 -20.30
CA CYS A 75 -5.61 -8.36 -20.89
C CYS A 75 -6.77 -8.52 -19.89
N LEU A 76 -6.88 -9.67 -19.23
CA LEU A 76 -7.92 -9.92 -18.22
C LEU A 76 -7.82 -8.95 -17.04
N VAL A 77 -6.61 -8.67 -16.56
CA VAL A 77 -6.35 -7.69 -15.49
C VAL A 77 -6.76 -6.29 -15.94
N ALA A 78 -6.42 -5.88 -17.16
CA ALA A 78 -6.79 -4.58 -17.72
C ALA A 78 -8.31 -4.41 -17.85
N LEU A 79 -9.02 -5.47 -18.25
CA LEU A 79 -10.49 -5.48 -18.31
C LEU A 79 -11.10 -5.35 -16.91
N ALA A 80 -10.55 -6.08 -15.92
CA ALA A 80 -11.04 -6.05 -14.55
C ALA A 80 -10.75 -4.73 -13.81
N LEU A 81 -9.75 -3.95 -14.24
CA LEU A 81 -9.44 -2.66 -13.63
C LEU A 81 -10.59 -1.65 -13.77
N PRO A 82 -10.81 -0.83 -12.73
CA PRO A 82 -11.88 0.16 -12.75
C PRO A 82 -11.56 1.30 -13.71
N SER A 83 -12.51 1.60 -14.59
CA SER A 83 -12.39 2.70 -15.57
C SER A 83 -12.49 4.10 -14.98
N ARG A 84 -12.82 4.21 -13.68
CA ARG A 84 -12.78 5.44 -12.88
C ARG A 84 -12.31 5.09 -11.48
N THR A 85 -11.45 5.91 -10.90
CA THR A 85 -11.02 5.77 -9.52
C THR A 85 -11.84 6.69 -8.63
N ASN A 86 -12.96 6.19 -8.12
CA ASN A 86 -13.89 6.99 -7.31
C ASN A 86 -13.92 6.59 -5.84
N LYS A 87 -13.34 5.44 -5.50
CA LYS A 87 -13.36 4.86 -4.16
C LYS A 87 -12.02 4.21 -3.83
N VAL A 88 -11.80 3.90 -2.56
CA VAL A 88 -10.53 3.37 -2.04
C VAL A 88 -10.20 2.03 -2.69
N SER A 89 -11.19 1.15 -2.84
CA SER A 89 -11.04 -0.13 -3.53
C SER A 89 -10.57 0.03 -4.98
N ASP A 90 -10.98 1.09 -5.69
CA ASP A 90 -10.52 1.31 -7.06
C ASP A 90 -9.02 1.65 -7.09
N TYR A 91 -8.55 2.54 -6.22
CA TYR A 91 -7.12 2.86 -6.11
C TYR A 91 -6.29 1.65 -5.69
N PHE A 92 -6.80 0.86 -4.74
CA PHE A 92 -6.17 -0.38 -4.32
C PHE A 92 -6.03 -1.36 -5.49
N LEU A 93 -7.04 -1.53 -6.34
CA LEU A 93 -6.97 -2.44 -7.49
C LEU A 93 -5.87 -2.03 -8.49
N TRP A 94 -5.68 -0.72 -8.73
CA TRP A 94 -4.57 -0.24 -9.57
C TRP A 94 -3.21 -0.52 -8.93
N LEU A 95 -3.07 -0.30 -7.62
CA LEU A 95 -1.85 -0.63 -6.87
C LEU A 95 -1.58 -2.15 -6.85
N HIS A 96 -2.62 -2.95 -6.64
CA HIS A 96 -2.59 -4.41 -6.61
C HIS A 96 -2.24 -4.99 -7.98
N ALA A 97 -2.69 -4.38 -9.07
CA ALA A 97 -2.25 -4.76 -10.42
C ALA A 97 -0.74 -4.49 -10.59
N ALA A 98 -0.26 -3.32 -10.17
CA ALA A 98 1.11 -2.89 -10.42
C ALA A 98 2.15 -3.58 -9.51
N VAL A 99 1.82 -3.87 -8.25
CA VAL A 99 2.84 -4.29 -7.26
C VAL A 99 3.03 -5.81 -7.19
N PRO A 100 1.99 -6.66 -7.02
CA PRO A 100 2.22 -8.11 -7.14
C PRO A 100 1.83 -8.70 -8.48
N ILE A 101 0.73 -8.28 -9.13
CA ILE A 101 0.20 -9.03 -10.27
C ILE A 101 1.09 -8.90 -11.51
N VAL A 102 1.43 -7.67 -11.92
CA VAL A 102 2.32 -7.46 -13.07
C VAL A 102 3.71 -8.08 -12.81
N PRO A 103 4.34 -7.92 -11.64
CA PRO A 103 5.60 -8.61 -11.37
C PRO A 103 5.49 -10.14 -11.36
N THR A 104 4.36 -10.72 -10.92
CA THR A 104 4.10 -12.16 -11.02
C THR A 104 4.04 -12.61 -12.49
N LEU A 105 3.42 -11.83 -13.37
CA LEU A 105 3.36 -12.10 -14.81
C LEU A 105 4.74 -12.00 -15.48
N VAL A 106 5.55 -11.00 -15.09
CA VAL A 106 6.93 -10.86 -15.55
C VAL A 106 7.75 -12.06 -15.06
N PHE A 107 7.72 -12.37 -13.76
CA PHE A 107 8.46 -13.51 -13.20
C PHE A 107 8.06 -14.84 -13.86
N PHE A 108 6.77 -15.06 -14.11
CA PHE A 108 6.27 -16.23 -14.83
C PHE A 108 6.87 -16.35 -16.24
N SER A 109 7.03 -15.22 -16.94
CA SER A 109 7.59 -15.19 -18.30
C SER A 109 9.11 -15.41 -18.35
N PHE A 110 9.84 -15.00 -17.30
CA PHE A 110 11.31 -14.95 -17.30
C PHE A 110 12.01 -15.99 -16.42
N SER A 111 11.35 -16.55 -15.41
CA SER A 111 11.97 -17.50 -14.46
C SER A 111 11.11 -18.72 -14.11
N GLY A 112 9.90 -18.80 -14.68
CA GLY A 112 9.19 -20.07 -14.79
C GLY A 112 8.34 -20.50 -13.60
N GLY A 113 7.46 -19.62 -13.15
CA GLY A 113 6.47 -19.92 -12.11
C GLY A 113 5.40 -20.96 -12.50
N SER A 114 4.69 -21.48 -11.49
CA SER A 114 3.63 -22.48 -11.70
C SER A 114 2.34 -21.85 -12.26
N MET A 115 1.79 -22.45 -13.33
CA MET A 115 0.52 -22.00 -13.92
C MET A 115 -0.67 -22.04 -12.93
N PRO A 116 -0.82 -23.07 -12.06
CA PRO A 116 -1.89 -23.07 -11.05
C PRO A 116 -1.83 -21.88 -10.10
N PHE A 117 -0.62 -21.49 -9.65
CA PHE A 117 -0.47 -20.32 -8.80
C PHE A 117 -0.81 -19.02 -9.54
N LEU A 118 -0.39 -18.89 -10.80
CA LEU A 118 -0.75 -17.72 -11.61
C LEU A 118 -2.27 -17.59 -11.73
N GLY A 119 -2.98 -18.69 -12.01
CA GLY A 119 -4.44 -18.72 -12.03
C GLY A 119 -5.06 -18.30 -10.69
N LEU A 120 -4.48 -18.75 -9.57
CA LEU A 120 -4.92 -18.36 -8.22
C LEU A 120 -4.71 -16.87 -7.95
N ALA A 121 -3.57 -16.30 -8.32
CA ALA A 121 -3.26 -14.88 -8.15
C ALA A 121 -4.21 -13.99 -8.96
N ILE A 122 -4.45 -14.33 -10.23
CA ILE A 122 -5.42 -13.61 -11.08
C ILE A 122 -6.85 -13.80 -10.58
N GLY A 123 -7.21 -15.01 -10.15
CA GLY A 123 -8.51 -15.31 -9.55
C GLY A 123 -8.76 -14.51 -8.28
N ALA A 124 -7.75 -14.36 -7.41
CA ALA A 124 -7.82 -13.52 -6.22
C ALA A 124 -8.00 -12.03 -6.57
N PHE A 125 -7.26 -11.52 -7.56
CA PHE A 125 -7.42 -10.15 -8.07
C PHE A 125 -8.85 -9.89 -8.57
N ILE A 126 -9.37 -10.79 -9.42
CA ILE A 126 -10.74 -10.69 -9.95
C ILE A 126 -11.77 -10.83 -8.81
N GLY A 127 -11.55 -11.76 -7.88
CA GLY A 127 -12.40 -11.95 -6.71
C GLY A 127 -12.54 -10.68 -5.86
N ILE A 128 -11.43 -10.00 -5.57
CA ILE A 128 -11.45 -8.71 -4.89
C ILE A 128 -12.24 -7.68 -5.71
N ARG A 129 -12.04 -7.60 -7.04
CA ARG A 129 -12.79 -6.69 -7.90
C ARG A 129 -14.30 -6.94 -7.83
N LEU A 130 -14.74 -8.19 -7.93
CA LEU A 130 -16.15 -8.57 -7.91
C LEU A 130 -16.81 -8.26 -6.56
N LEU A 131 -16.14 -8.57 -5.45
CA LEU A 131 -16.64 -8.29 -4.10
C LEU A 131 -16.64 -6.79 -3.77
N THR A 132 -15.83 -6.01 -4.47
CA THR A 132 -15.76 -4.55 -4.35
C THR A 132 -16.38 -3.85 -5.56
N LEU A 133 -17.46 -4.37 -6.15
CA LEU A 133 -18.16 -3.66 -7.23
C LEU A 133 -18.86 -2.36 -6.75
N PRO A 134 -19.17 -1.42 -7.65
CA PRO A 134 -19.92 -0.21 -7.30
C PRO A 134 -21.28 -0.56 -6.65
N GLY A 135 -21.63 0.10 -5.54
CA GLY A 135 -22.90 -0.11 -4.83
C GLY A 135 -22.80 -0.92 -3.53
N THR A 136 -21.70 -1.63 -3.29
CA THR A 136 -21.51 -2.45 -2.08
C THR A 136 -20.89 -1.66 -0.90
N ILE A 137 -21.18 -0.37 -0.79
CA ILE A 137 -20.55 0.45 0.26
C ILE A 137 -21.17 0.12 1.62
N LEU A 138 -20.33 -0.26 2.59
CA LEU A 138 -20.80 -0.46 3.97
C LEU A 138 -21.10 0.91 4.58
N ALA A 139 -22.35 1.12 5.02
CA ALA A 139 -22.71 2.30 5.78
C ALA A 139 -22.10 2.18 7.19
N ILE A 140 -21.23 3.11 7.55
CA ILE A 140 -20.58 3.10 8.86
C ILE A 140 -21.16 4.24 9.71
N PRO A 141 -21.71 3.94 10.90
CA PRO A 141 -22.25 4.95 11.80
C PRO A 141 -21.13 5.92 12.21
N GLY A 142 -21.51 7.18 12.41
CA GLY A 142 -20.56 8.25 12.55
C GLY A 142 -20.44 8.85 13.93
N VAL A 143 -19.20 9.07 14.39
CA VAL A 143 -18.92 9.96 15.53
C VAL A 143 -18.66 11.37 15.00
N CYS A 144 -19.36 12.37 15.54
CA CYS A 144 -19.10 13.79 15.27
C CYS A 144 -18.29 14.36 16.44
N THR A 145 -17.04 14.72 16.20
CA THR A 145 -16.12 15.22 17.22
C THR A 145 -15.60 16.60 16.86
N SER A 146 -15.30 17.41 17.88
CA SER A 146 -14.50 18.64 17.74
C SER A 146 -13.05 18.29 17.38
N SER A 147 -12.28 19.27 16.89
CA SER A 147 -10.93 19.01 16.35
C SER A 147 -9.99 18.35 17.38
N PRO A 148 -9.63 17.06 17.22
CA PRO A 148 -8.79 16.36 18.19
C PRO A 148 -7.30 16.72 18.04
N GLU A 149 -6.96 17.70 17.18
CA GLU A 149 -5.60 18.01 16.75
C GLU A 149 -4.64 18.24 17.93
N ARG A 150 -5.09 18.96 18.97
CA ARG A 150 -4.28 19.19 20.17
C ARG A 150 -4.02 17.92 20.96
N ALA A 151 -5.04 17.08 21.15
CA ALA A 151 -4.90 15.81 21.87
C ALA A 151 -4.00 14.82 21.11
N VAL A 152 -4.09 14.80 19.78
CA VAL A 152 -3.21 13.98 18.94
C VAL A 152 -1.76 14.46 19.00
N TRP A 153 -1.51 15.78 18.97
CA TRP A 153 -0.16 16.32 19.18
C TRP A 153 0.41 16.00 20.56
N ILE A 154 -0.40 16.11 21.61
CA ILE A 154 0.01 15.71 22.95
C ILE A 154 0.35 14.22 22.97
N GLY A 155 -0.47 13.38 22.35
CA GLY A 155 -0.21 11.95 22.20
C GLY A 155 1.07 11.65 21.43
N ILE A 156 1.32 12.31 20.30
CA ILE A 156 2.55 12.17 19.51
C ILE A 156 3.76 12.63 20.31
N LEU A 157 3.65 13.76 21.02
CA LEU A 157 4.74 14.29 21.84
C LEU A 157 5.08 13.31 22.96
N ILE A 158 4.07 12.77 23.66
CA ILE A 158 4.26 11.74 24.68
C ILE A 158 4.90 10.50 24.07
N LEU A 159 4.40 10.01 22.92
CA LEU A 159 4.97 8.86 22.22
C LEU A 159 6.41 9.10 21.78
N TYR A 160 6.71 10.28 21.26
CA TYR A 160 8.04 10.67 20.81
C TYR A 160 9.00 10.76 21.99
N VAL A 161 8.57 11.35 23.11
CA VAL A 161 9.34 11.39 24.37
C VAL A 161 9.57 9.98 24.92
N LEU A 162 8.57 9.10 24.88
CA LEU A 162 8.72 7.71 25.34
C LEU A 162 9.68 6.91 24.45
N ILE A 163 9.61 7.09 23.14
CA ILE A 163 10.52 6.44 22.18
C ILE A 163 11.93 6.98 22.36
N ILE A 164 12.09 8.28 22.60
CA ILE A 164 13.40 8.86 22.86
C ILE A 164 13.94 8.38 24.22
N ALA A 165 13.13 8.41 25.27
CA ALA A 165 13.58 8.03 26.60
C ALA A 165 13.91 6.52 26.71
N GLY A 166 13.23 5.67 25.94
CA GLY A 166 13.45 4.22 25.91
C GLY A 166 14.35 3.72 24.78
N GLY A 167 14.88 4.61 23.95
CA GLY A 167 15.72 4.26 22.81
C GLY A 167 17.15 3.93 23.23
N ASP A 168 17.75 2.90 22.60
CA ASP A 168 19.18 2.65 22.71
C ASP A 168 19.93 3.43 21.62
N TYR A 169 20.67 4.44 22.06
CA TYR A 169 21.41 5.37 21.18
C TYR A 169 22.83 4.90 20.88
N SER A 170 23.31 3.87 21.56
CA SER A 170 24.68 3.39 21.43
C SER A 170 24.95 2.74 20.06
N SER A 171 23.88 2.41 19.32
CA SER A 171 23.91 1.68 18.05
C SER A 171 23.50 2.54 16.84
N ILE A 172 23.54 3.87 16.95
CA ILE A 172 23.29 4.76 15.81
C ILE A 172 24.46 4.67 14.83
N ASP A 173 24.24 3.97 13.73
CA ASP A 173 25.15 3.95 12.58
C ASP A 173 24.35 4.16 11.29
N PHE A 174 24.87 5.01 10.39
CA PHE A 174 24.28 5.30 9.09
C PHE A 174 24.81 4.37 7.99
N ALA A 175 25.84 3.57 8.27
CA ALA A 175 26.37 2.58 7.34
C ALA A 175 25.31 1.49 7.06
N PRO A 176 24.91 1.27 5.79
CA PRO A 176 23.83 0.33 5.43
C PRO A 176 24.03 -1.11 5.95
N GLU A 177 25.28 -1.51 6.16
CA GLU A 177 25.71 -2.83 6.65
C GLU A 177 25.51 -2.96 8.16
N ASN A 178 25.90 -1.95 8.93
CA ASN A 178 25.82 -1.93 10.39
C ASN A 178 24.38 -1.78 10.90
N ILE A 179 23.48 -1.19 10.09
CA ILE A 179 22.03 -1.12 10.38
C ILE A 179 21.43 -2.52 10.63
N TYR A 180 21.90 -3.56 9.95
CA TYR A 180 21.33 -4.91 10.11
C TYR A 180 21.82 -5.59 11.40
N LEU A 181 23.10 -5.43 11.74
CA LEU A 181 23.68 -5.98 12.97
C LEU A 181 23.11 -5.29 14.21
N ASN A 182 23.00 -3.95 14.15
CA ASN A 182 22.47 -3.14 15.22
C ASN A 182 20.99 -3.46 15.49
N ARG A 183 20.21 -3.84 14.46
CA ARG A 183 18.83 -4.29 14.65
C ARG A 183 18.72 -5.59 15.44
N ALA A 184 19.61 -6.56 15.22
CA ALA A 184 19.58 -7.81 15.99
C ALA A 184 19.83 -7.53 17.47
N GLN A 185 20.79 -6.65 17.78
CA GLN A 185 21.09 -6.22 19.15
C GLN A 185 19.95 -5.40 19.78
N ILE A 186 19.30 -4.51 19.02
CA ILE A 186 18.12 -3.75 19.47
C ILE A 186 16.92 -4.67 19.72
N ALA A 187 16.73 -5.71 18.89
CA ALA A 187 15.64 -6.67 19.05
C ALA A 187 15.80 -7.53 20.32
N GLU A 188 17.03 -7.78 20.74
CA GLU A 188 17.33 -8.50 22.00
C GLU A 188 17.16 -7.62 23.25
N SER A 189 17.36 -6.30 23.12
CA SER A 189 17.30 -5.36 24.26
C SER A 189 15.93 -4.69 24.47
N GLN A 190 15.09 -4.62 23.43
CA GLN A 190 13.77 -3.99 23.51
C GLN A 190 12.66 -4.99 23.87
N SER A 191 11.77 -4.58 24.78
CA SER A 191 10.56 -5.37 25.04
C SER A 191 9.61 -5.31 23.84
N GLY A 192 8.92 -6.42 23.54
CA GLY A 192 8.02 -6.53 22.39
C GLY A 192 6.87 -5.51 22.37
N TYR A 193 6.58 -4.85 23.49
CA TYR A 193 5.61 -3.75 23.56
C TYR A 193 6.11 -2.47 22.85
N PHE A 194 7.40 -2.14 22.97
CA PHE A 194 7.99 -0.97 22.31
C PHE A 194 8.04 -1.16 20.80
N GLU A 195 8.38 -2.35 20.32
CA GLU A 195 8.36 -2.69 18.90
C GLU A 195 6.94 -2.52 18.30
N TYR A 196 5.92 -2.99 19.01
CA TYR A 196 4.53 -2.83 18.61
C TYR A 196 4.11 -1.35 18.48
N LEU A 197 4.48 -0.54 19.47
CA LEU A 197 4.18 0.89 19.49
C LEU A 197 4.89 1.62 18.35
N HIS A 198 6.16 1.29 18.15
CA HIS A 198 7.00 1.85 17.11
C HIS A 198 6.43 1.59 15.72
N THR A 199 6.11 0.32 15.44
CA THR A 199 5.62 -0.10 14.12
C THR A 199 4.27 0.54 13.79
N ASN A 200 3.36 0.64 14.75
CA ASN A 200 2.07 1.32 14.58
C ASN A 200 2.20 2.85 14.42
N LEU A 201 3.15 3.48 15.12
CA LEU A 201 3.45 4.90 14.95
C LEU A 201 3.99 5.16 13.53
N ALA A 202 5.01 4.40 13.13
CA ALA A 202 5.68 4.52 11.84
C ALA A 202 4.77 4.25 10.64
N LYS A 203 3.89 3.24 10.74
CA LYS A 203 3.12 2.72 9.60
C LYS A 203 1.65 3.15 9.59
N GLY A 204 1.12 3.64 10.71
CA GLY A 204 -0.28 4.10 10.82
C GLY A 204 -0.42 5.59 11.08
N LEU A 205 0.08 6.06 12.24
CA LEU A 205 -0.17 7.43 12.71
C LEU A 205 0.63 8.49 11.93
N LEU A 206 1.94 8.28 11.69
CA LEU A 206 2.77 9.24 10.97
C LEU A 206 2.31 9.47 9.52
N PRO A 207 1.98 8.43 8.71
CA PRO A 207 1.37 8.60 7.40
C PRO A 207 0.09 9.44 7.43
N PHE A 208 -0.80 9.18 8.40
CA PHE A 208 -2.03 9.97 8.57
C PHE A 208 -1.74 11.47 8.75
N LEU A 209 -0.88 11.81 9.69
CA LEU A 209 -0.55 13.20 10.04
C LEU A 209 0.14 13.92 8.88
N LEU A 210 1.07 13.24 8.22
CA LEU A 210 1.85 13.84 7.16
C LEU A 210 0.96 14.18 5.96
N VAL A 211 0.06 13.27 5.56
CA VAL A 211 -0.93 13.54 4.52
C VAL A 211 -1.94 14.60 4.98
N PHE A 212 -2.37 14.57 6.25
CA PHE A 212 -3.29 15.56 6.82
C PHE A 212 -2.73 16.98 6.77
N TYR A 213 -1.52 17.22 7.28
CA TYR A 213 -0.92 18.57 7.27
C TYR A 213 -0.54 19.05 5.88
N TYR A 214 -0.11 18.13 5.02
CA TYR A 214 0.12 18.44 3.61
C TYR A 214 -1.17 18.85 2.90
N ALA A 215 -2.28 18.13 3.11
CA ALA A 215 -3.58 18.50 2.57
C ALA A 215 -4.07 19.87 3.10
N ARG A 216 -3.63 20.25 4.32
CA ARG A 216 -3.96 21.51 4.96
C ARG A 216 -3.05 22.69 4.63
N ASN A 217 -2.00 22.49 3.83
CA ASN A 217 -0.92 23.46 3.59
C ASN A 217 -0.29 24.01 4.89
N ARG A 218 -0.24 23.21 5.97
CA ARG A 218 0.33 23.61 7.26
C ARG A 218 1.76 23.09 7.37
N TRP A 219 2.72 23.87 6.85
CA TRP A 219 4.12 23.45 6.71
C TRP A 219 4.86 23.21 8.03
N PHE A 220 4.58 24.00 9.07
CA PHE A 220 5.23 23.80 10.38
C PHE A 220 4.92 22.42 11.01
N PRO A 221 3.64 22.05 11.25
CA PRO A 221 3.32 20.72 11.76
C PRO A 221 3.70 19.59 10.79
N PHE A 222 3.65 19.84 9.48
CA PHE A 222 4.14 18.90 8.48
C PHE A 222 5.64 18.59 8.67
N LEU A 223 6.48 19.62 8.81
CA LEU A 223 7.92 19.46 9.02
C LEU A 223 8.21 18.80 10.38
N ALA A 224 7.44 19.15 11.42
CA ALA A 224 7.54 18.49 12.71
C ALA A 224 7.24 16.98 12.62
N THR A 225 6.19 16.57 11.89
CA THR A 225 5.89 15.15 11.65
C THR A 225 7.03 14.45 10.89
N LEU A 226 7.65 15.11 9.91
CA LEU A 226 8.79 14.57 9.18
C LEU A 226 10.01 14.36 10.09
N ILE A 227 10.29 15.32 10.98
CA ILE A 227 11.35 15.20 11.98
C ILE A 227 11.05 14.06 12.96
N CYS A 228 9.79 13.91 13.40
CA CYS A 228 9.40 12.77 14.23
C CYS A 228 9.60 11.43 13.51
N SER A 229 9.23 11.34 12.23
CA SER A 229 9.49 10.16 11.38
C SER A 229 10.99 9.84 11.29
N LEU A 230 11.85 10.85 11.17
CA LEU A 230 13.30 10.68 11.20
C LEU A 230 13.79 10.20 12.57
N GLY A 231 13.31 10.80 13.67
CA GLY A 231 13.69 10.37 15.04
C GLY A 231 13.27 8.93 15.33
N VAL A 232 12.08 8.54 14.90
CA VAL A 232 11.57 7.17 14.96
C VAL A 232 12.49 6.22 14.16
N PHE A 233 12.91 6.60 12.95
CA PHE A 233 13.90 5.84 12.20
C PHE A 233 15.25 5.70 12.91
N LEU A 234 15.77 6.78 13.50
CA LEU A 234 17.07 6.76 14.18
C LEU A 234 17.09 5.80 15.38
N VAL A 235 15.98 5.71 16.11
CA VAL A 235 15.86 4.88 17.32
C VAL A 235 15.61 3.40 17.00
N SER A 236 14.77 3.06 16.00
CA SER A 236 14.54 1.65 15.65
C SER A 236 15.47 1.10 14.58
N GLN A 237 16.15 1.98 13.85
CA GLN A 237 16.82 1.63 12.62
C GLN A 237 15.89 0.99 11.56
N HIS A 238 14.55 1.06 11.71
CA HIS A 238 13.59 0.50 10.75
C HIS A 238 13.30 1.47 9.60
N ARG A 239 13.83 1.16 8.41
CA ARG A 239 13.66 1.94 7.16
C ARG A 239 12.19 2.27 6.82
N ALA A 240 11.26 1.42 7.26
CA ALA A 240 9.82 1.62 7.19
C ALA A 240 9.35 3.01 7.66
N ALA A 241 9.96 3.53 8.74
CA ALA A 241 9.58 4.80 9.34
C ALA A 241 9.81 6.01 8.41
N LEU A 242 10.71 5.91 7.43
CA LEU A 242 10.96 6.95 6.42
C LEU A 242 10.15 6.73 5.14
N PHE A 243 10.17 5.51 4.62
CA PHE A 243 9.58 5.22 3.30
C PHE A 243 8.05 5.26 3.31
N PHE A 244 7.38 4.85 4.40
CA PHE A 244 5.93 4.77 4.42
C PHE A 244 5.20 6.10 4.52
N PRO A 245 5.63 7.06 5.35
CA PRO A 245 5.08 8.41 5.29
C PRO A 245 5.29 9.05 3.91
N LEU A 246 6.45 8.82 3.26
CA LEU A 246 6.71 9.29 1.91
C LEU A 246 5.80 8.61 0.87
N LEU A 247 5.62 7.29 0.95
CA LEU A 247 4.72 6.54 0.07
C LEU A 247 3.28 7.07 0.18
N ALA A 248 2.79 7.30 1.40
CA ALA A 248 1.47 7.89 1.63
C ALA A 248 1.34 9.28 0.97
N LEU A 249 2.37 10.13 1.11
CA LEU A 249 2.40 11.44 0.47
C LEU A 249 2.39 11.35 -1.06
N LEU A 250 3.21 10.45 -1.64
CA LEU A 250 3.28 10.24 -3.08
C LEU A 250 1.96 9.71 -3.63
N CYS A 251 1.34 8.73 -2.95
CA CYS A 251 0.01 8.23 -3.29
C CYS A 251 -1.05 9.35 -3.24
N TYR A 252 -1.01 10.21 -2.21
CA TYR A 252 -1.92 11.36 -2.13
C TYR A 252 -1.68 12.35 -3.28
N ALA A 253 -0.42 12.68 -3.55
CA ALA A 253 -0.04 13.62 -4.61
C ALA A 253 -0.45 13.10 -6.01
N ALA A 254 -0.25 11.80 -6.27
CA ALA A 254 -0.62 11.14 -7.52
C ALA A 254 -2.14 11.09 -7.74
N THR A 255 -2.91 10.86 -6.67
CA THR A 255 -4.36 10.62 -6.77
C THR A 255 -5.21 11.89 -6.62
N ARG A 256 -4.78 12.87 -5.82
CA ARG A 256 -5.60 14.05 -5.48
C ARG A 256 -5.94 14.95 -6.68
N ARG A 257 -5.08 15.02 -7.69
CA ARG A 257 -5.22 15.97 -8.82
C ARG A 257 -6.29 15.56 -9.83
N SER A 258 -6.61 14.28 -9.91
CA SER A 258 -7.57 13.79 -10.90
C SER A 258 -8.26 12.53 -10.41
N LYS A 259 -9.56 12.65 -10.11
CA LYS A 259 -10.44 11.50 -9.86
C LYS A 259 -10.54 10.57 -11.09
N ARG A 260 -10.29 11.11 -12.29
CA ARG A 260 -10.32 10.36 -13.56
C ARG A 260 -9.04 9.57 -13.77
N ALA A 261 -7.87 10.20 -13.61
CA ALA A 261 -6.57 9.62 -13.93
C ALA A 261 -5.86 8.98 -12.72
N GLY A 262 -6.45 9.01 -11.54
CA GLY A 262 -5.78 8.62 -10.29
C GLY A 262 -5.14 7.23 -10.32
N GLY A 263 -5.79 6.24 -10.92
CA GLY A 263 -5.23 4.89 -11.12
C GLY A 263 -4.02 4.87 -12.06
N GLY A 264 -4.15 5.48 -13.24
CA GLY A 264 -3.04 5.62 -14.19
C GLY A 264 -1.86 6.44 -13.62
N ASN A 265 -2.14 7.45 -12.79
CA ASN A 265 -1.12 8.25 -12.10
C ASN A 265 -0.33 7.42 -11.10
N LEU A 266 -0.94 6.44 -10.43
CA LEU A 266 -0.23 5.50 -9.55
C LEU A 266 0.74 4.64 -10.35
N ILE A 267 0.30 4.10 -11.50
CA ILE A 267 1.20 3.35 -12.38
C ILE A 267 2.31 4.25 -12.93
N ALA A 268 2.00 5.47 -13.36
CA ALA A 268 3.01 6.42 -13.82
C ALA A 268 4.04 6.73 -12.72
N MET A 269 3.60 6.95 -11.49
CA MET A 269 4.47 7.13 -10.32
C MET A 269 5.41 5.92 -10.13
N LEU A 270 4.86 4.70 -10.13
CA LEU A 270 5.68 3.48 -10.00
C LEU A 270 6.62 3.28 -11.20
N THR A 271 6.19 3.66 -12.40
CA THR A 271 7.02 3.60 -13.62
C THR A 271 8.21 4.56 -13.49
N VAL A 272 8.01 5.76 -12.95
CA VAL A 272 9.10 6.71 -12.67
C VAL A 272 10.06 6.14 -11.62
N VAL A 273 9.54 5.52 -10.55
CA VAL A 273 10.38 4.84 -9.54
C VAL A 273 11.22 3.73 -10.17
N LEU A 274 10.62 2.91 -11.03
CA LEU A 274 11.34 1.87 -11.79
C LEU A 274 12.40 2.46 -12.72
N ALA A 275 12.08 3.53 -13.45
CA ALA A 275 13.02 4.20 -14.34
C ALA A 275 14.22 4.75 -13.57
N ILE A 276 13.99 5.38 -12.42
CA ILE A 276 15.05 5.82 -11.50
C ILE A 276 15.90 4.62 -11.05
N GLY A 277 15.27 3.50 -10.67
CA GLY A 277 15.96 2.26 -10.32
C GLY A 277 16.86 1.75 -11.45
N MET A 278 16.37 1.75 -12.69
CA MET A 278 17.15 1.32 -13.86
C MET A 278 18.36 2.21 -14.12
N VAL A 279 18.20 3.54 -13.99
CA VAL A 279 19.31 4.50 -14.14
C VAL A 279 20.40 4.22 -13.10
N PHE A 280 20.03 3.96 -11.84
CA PHE A 280 20.99 3.60 -10.80
C PHE A 280 21.68 2.26 -11.11
N THR A 281 20.94 1.24 -11.56
CA THR A 281 21.52 -0.05 -11.97
C THR A 281 22.54 0.13 -13.10
N LEU A 282 22.33 1.04 -14.05
CA LEU A 282 23.25 1.29 -15.17
C LEU A 282 24.53 2.03 -14.77
N SER A 283 24.52 2.78 -13.66
CA SER A 283 25.58 3.72 -13.31
C SER A 283 26.81 3.13 -12.60
N ASP A 284 26.88 1.81 -12.39
CA ASP A 284 27.92 1.00 -11.72
C ASP A 284 28.30 1.39 -10.26
N MET A 285 28.28 2.67 -9.91
CA MET A 285 28.57 3.22 -8.57
C MET A 285 27.44 3.00 -7.55
N THR A 286 26.25 2.58 -8.00
CA THR A 286 25.03 2.52 -7.16
C THR A 286 24.16 1.30 -7.41
N VAL A 287 24.77 0.19 -7.87
CA VAL A 287 24.08 -1.08 -8.12
C VAL A 287 23.21 -1.53 -6.93
N LEU A 288 23.63 -1.24 -5.70
CA LEU A 288 22.87 -1.50 -4.48
C LEU A 288 21.49 -0.81 -4.45
N PHE A 289 21.38 0.43 -4.94
CA PHE A 289 20.12 1.17 -4.96
C PHE A 289 19.17 0.66 -6.03
N GLY A 290 19.69 0.41 -7.24
CA GLY A 290 18.91 -0.18 -8.33
C GLY A 290 18.37 -1.57 -7.96
N ASP A 291 19.18 -2.35 -7.25
CA ASP A 291 18.79 -3.63 -6.70
C ASP A 291 17.67 -3.54 -5.64
N ILE A 292 17.79 -2.63 -4.68
CA ILE A 292 16.76 -2.44 -3.65
C ILE A 292 15.42 -2.05 -4.29
N ILE A 293 15.43 -1.17 -5.29
CA ILE A 293 14.20 -0.68 -5.94
C ILE A 293 13.59 -1.74 -6.85
N ILE A 294 14.36 -2.34 -7.75
CA ILE A 294 13.81 -3.26 -8.76
C ILE A 294 13.63 -4.66 -8.16
N ARG A 295 14.72 -5.23 -7.64
CA ARG A 295 14.72 -6.62 -7.17
C ARG A 295 13.89 -6.77 -5.90
N ARG A 296 14.16 -5.97 -4.85
CA ARG A 296 13.50 -6.19 -3.55
C ARG A 296 12.05 -5.72 -3.48
N THR A 297 11.65 -4.72 -4.26
CA THR A 297 10.27 -4.19 -4.22
C THR A 297 9.32 -4.91 -5.19
N PHE A 298 9.80 -5.44 -6.32
CA PHE A 298 8.91 -6.03 -7.32
C PHE A 298 9.20 -7.52 -7.59
N ILE A 299 10.47 -7.89 -7.72
CA ILE A 299 10.84 -9.23 -8.21
C ILE A 299 10.85 -10.27 -7.09
N VAL A 300 11.53 -9.98 -5.98
CA VAL A 300 11.63 -10.89 -4.81
C VAL A 300 10.24 -11.24 -4.26
N PRO A 301 9.32 -10.27 -4.04
CA PRO A 301 7.97 -10.58 -3.57
C PRO A 301 7.20 -11.54 -4.50
N ALA A 302 7.32 -11.34 -5.82
CA ALA A 302 6.70 -12.22 -6.81
C ALA A 302 7.29 -13.64 -6.77
N ALA A 303 8.63 -13.75 -6.69
CA ALA A 303 9.31 -15.04 -6.57
C ALA A 303 8.91 -15.79 -5.29
N LEU A 304 8.89 -15.10 -4.15
CA LEU A 304 8.54 -15.70 -2.86
C LEU A 304 7.11 -16.23 -2.83
N ASN A 305 6.17 -15.58 -3.51
CA ASN A 305 4.82 -16.10 -3.65
C ASN A 305 4.77 -17.47 -4.37
N PHE A 306 5.58 -17.66 -5.42
CA PHE A 306 5.71 -18.97 -6.09
C PHE A 306 6.37 -20.01 -5.19
N GLU A 307 7.38 -19.63 -4.41
CA GLU A 307 8.07 -20.53 -3.47
C GLU A 307 7.14 -21.00 -2.35
N TYR A 308 6.32 -20.11 -1.79
CA TYR A 308 5.30 -20.49 -0.81
C TYR A 308 4.31 -21.49 -1.41
N PHE A 309 3.83 -21.23 -2.63
CA PHE A 309 2.93 -22.17 -3.31
C PHE A 309 3.60 -23.53 -3.52
N SER A 310 4.82 -23.56 -4.04
CA SER A 310 5.57 -24.80 -4.30
C SER A 310 5.80 -25.62 -3.02
N PHE A 311 6.20 -24.96 -1.93
CA PHE A 311 6.44 -25.60 -0.65
C PHE A 311 5.16 -26.19 -0.06
N PHE A 312 4.11 -25.37 0.11
CA PHE A 312 2.86 -25.81 0.76
C PHE A 312 1.97 -26.68 -0.13
N ASN A 313 2.30 -26.84 -1.42
CA ASN A 313 1.64 -27.84 -2.26
C ASN A 313 2.06 -29.28 -1.88
N ASN A 314 3.25 -29.46 -1.32
CA ASN A 314 3.79 -30.78 -0.95
C ASN A 314 3.95 -30.97 0.57
N ASN A 315 3.73 -29.91 1.36
CA ASN A 315 3.91 -29.91 2.79
C ASN A 315 2.62 -29.50 3.53
N PRO A 316 2.44 -29.90 4.80
CA PRO A 316 1.24 -29.57 5.57
C PRO A 316 0.97 -28.06 5.67
N PHE A 317 -0.29 -27.65 5.57
CA PHE A 317 -0.70 -26.27 5.81
C PHE A 317 -0.61 -25.91 7.31
N THR A 318 -0.43 -24.62 7.62
CA THR A 318 -0.28 -24.16 9.01
C THR A 318 -1.60 -24.02 9.77
N LEU A 319 -2.72 -23.84 9.06
CA LEU A 319 -4.08 -23.72 9.63
C LEU A 319 -4.15 -22.69 10.77
N PHE A 320 -3.46 -21.56 10.62
CA PHE A 320 -3.32 -20.47 11.59
C PHE A 320 -2.65 -20.82 12.93
N SER A 321 -2.09 -22.03 13.09
CA SER A 321 -1.39 -22.46 14.30
C SER A 321 -0.14 -21.62 14.63
N ASP A 322 0.46 -21.01 13.62
CA ASP A 322 1.60 -20.09 13.72
C ASP A 322 1.18 -18.66 14.08
N SER A 323 -0.09 -18.31 13.87
CA SER A 323 -0.62 -16.98 14.12
C SER A 323 -0.97 -16.77 15.59
N LYS A 324 -0.78 -15.54 16.07
CA LYS A 324 -1.31 -15.10 17.39
C LYS A 324 -2.84 -15.18 17.47
N LEU A 325 -3.52 -15.25 16.33
CA LEU A 325 -4.98 -15.45 16.25
C LEU A 325 -5.44 -16.80 16.81
N SER A 326 -4.60 -17.83 16.77
CA SER A 326 -4.94 -19.14 17.35
C SER A 326 -4.97 -19.12 18.88
N LEU A 327 -4.50 -18.04 19.51
CA LEU A 327 -4.34 -17.90 20.97
C LEU A 327 -3.51 -19.05 21.60
N GLY A 328 -2.70 -19.75 20.80
CA GLY A 328 -1.95 -20.93 21.24
C GLY A 328 -2.79 -22.19 21.45
N LEU A 329 -4.06 -22.20 21.03
CA LEU A 329 -4.96 -23.34 21.17
C LEU A 329 -4.69 -24.45 20.15
N LEU A 330 -4.03 -24.11 19.05
CA LEU A 330 -3.66 -25.06 18.00
C LEU A 330 -2.17 -25.41 18.12
N PRO A 331 -1.80 -26.71 18.07
CA PRO A 331 -0.41 -27.10 18.06
C PRO A 331 0.27 -26.60 16.78
N ARG A 332 1.46 -26.04 16.91
CA ARG A 332 2.23 -25.57 15.76
C ARG A 332 2.64 -26.75 14.88
N VAL A 333 2.33 -26.63 13.59
CA VAL A 333 2.73 -27.62 12.57
C VAL A 333 4.23 -27.57 12.30
N TYR A 334 4.82 -26.37 12.35
CA TYR A 334 6.25 -26.14 12.16
C TYR A 334 6.85 -25.48 13.40
N GLN A 335 8.05 -25.91 13.79
CA GLN A 335 8.75 -25.36 14.94
C GLN A 335 9.36 -23.99 14.64
N GLU A 336 9.94 -23.84 13.45
CA GLU A 336 10.49 -22.57 12.97
C GLU A 336 9.41 -21.65 12.42
N GLN A 337 9.68 -20.34 12.39
CA GLN A 337 8.78 -19.39 11.73
C GLN A 337 8.84 -19.62 10.21
N ILE A 338 7.68 -19.61 9.56
CA ILE A 338 7.55 -19.91 8.13
C ILE A 338 8.49 -19.08 7.24
N PRO A 339 8.69 -17.76 7.46
CA PRO A 339 9.63 -17.00 6.65
C PRO A 339 11.08 -17.50 6.72
N TYR A 340 11.53 -18.01 7.87
CA TYR A 340 12.87 -18.61 8.00
C TYR A 340 12.94 -19.99 7.37
N LEU A 341 11.88 -20.79 7.51
CA LEU A 341 11.76 -22.10 6.88
C LEU A 341 11.84 -22.00 5.34
N ILE A 342 11.09 -21.05 4.76
CA ILE A 342 11.18 -20.78 3.32
C ILE A 342 12.54 -20.21 2.94
N GLY A 343 13.11 -19.32 3.77
CA GLY A 343 14.47 -18.80 3.59
C GLY A 343 15.52 -19.91 3.49
N TYR A 344 15.46 -20.88 4.39
CA TYR A 344 16.30 -22.08 4.37
C TYR A 344 16.09 -22.89 3.08
N GLN A 345 14.84 -23.13 2.69
CA GLN A 345 14.49 -23.91 1.50
C GLN A 345 15.04 -23.31 0.20
N ILE A 346 15.06 -21.97 0.09
CA ILE A 346 15.58 -21.26 -1.09
C ILE A 346 17.11 -21.05 -1.05
N GLY A 347 17.82 -21.68 -0.11
CA GLY A 347 19.27 -21.62 0.03
C GLY A 347 19.79 -20.37 0.74
N LEU A 348 18.94 -19.66 1.47
CA LEU A 348 19.27 -18.46 2.25
C LEU A 348 18.97 -18.68 3.74
N PRO A 349 19.75 -19.53 4.44
CA PRO A 349 19.56 -19.77 5.86
C PRO A 349 19.65 -18.46 6.65
N GLY A 350 18.68 -18.23 7.54
CA GLY A 350 18.57 -16.99 8.33
C GLY A 350 17.94 -15.80 7.58
N ALA A 351 17.58 -15.93 6.30
CA ALA A 351 16.82 -14.90 5.61
C ALA A 351 15.33 -14.96 5.99
N HIS A 352 14.74 -13.79 6.20
CA HIS A 352 13.32 -13.64 6.51
C HIS A 352 12.50 -13.53 5.22
N ALA A 353 12.16 -14.67 4.62
CA ALA A 353 11.48 -14.74 3.32
C ALA A 353 9.95 -14.55 3.46
N ASN A 354 9.51 -13.30 3.68
CA ASN A 354 8.09 -12.99 3.82
C ASN A 354 7.36 -13.01 2.49
N SER A 355 6.08 -13.41 2.52
CA SER A 355 5.19 -13.43 1.36
C SER A 355 3.99 -12.51 1.56
N SER A 356 3.39 -12.08 0.45
CA SER A 356 2.13 -11.35 0.41
C SER A 356 0.95 -12.19 0.92
N TYR A 357 -0.25 -11.58 0.98
CA TYR A 357 -1.49 -12.31 1.26
C TYR A 357 -1.74 -13.52 0.33
N LEU A 358 -1.15 -13.55 -0.87
CA LEU A 358 -1.30 -14.68 -1.80
C LEU A 358 -0.57 -15.93 -1.30
N GLY A 359 0.74 -15.84 -1.05
CA GLY A 359 1.50 -16.99 -0.57
C GLY A 359 1.23 -17.32 0.90
N SER A 360 1.05 -16.30 1.76
CA SER A 360 0.63 -16.53 3.16
C SER A 360 -0.78 -17.09 3.25
N GLY A 361 -1.74 -16.62 2.44
CA GLY A 361 -3.08 -17.23 2.39
C GLY A 361 -3.03 -18.69 1.95
N TYR A 362 -2.17 -19.02 0.99
CA TYR A 362 -1.96 -20.40 0.54
C TYR A 362 -1.29 -21.27 1.60
N GLN A 363 -0.31 -20.74 2.33
CA GLN A 363 0.30 -21.39 3.49
C GLN A 363 -0.76 -21.80 4.52
N GLN A 364 -1.73 -20.92 4.79
CA GLN A 364 -2.70 -21.16 5.86
C GLN A 364 -3.63 -22.34 5.58
N ALA A 365 -4.21 -22.44 4.38
CA ALA A 365 -5.15 -23.50 4.03
C ALA A 365 -5.29 -23.73 2.51
N GLY A 366 -4.19 -23.60 1.76
CA GLY A 366 -4.19 -23.70 0.30
C GLY A 366 -5.10 -22.67 -0.37
N VAL A 367 -5.82 -23.10 -1.40
CA VAL A 367 -6.77 -22.23 -2.13
C VAL A 367 -7.85 -21.65 -1.22
N VAL A 368 -8.32 -22.42 -0.22
CA VAL A 368 -9.35 -21.96 0.72
C VAL A 368 -8.84 -20.80 1.58
N GLY A 369 -7.58 -20.85 2.00
CA GLY A 369 -6.96 -19.78 2.77
C GLY A 369 -6.84 -18.47 1.97
N VAL A 370 -6.47 -18.56 0.68
CA VAL A 370 -6.46 -17.39 -0.21
C VAL A 370 -7.86 -16.81 -0.41
N LEU A 371 -8.88 -17.65 -0.61
CA LEU A 371 -10.27 -17.19 -0.73
C LEU A 371 -10.77 -16.50 0.55
N LEU A 372 -10.43 -17.04 1.72
CA LEU A 372 -10.74 -16.41 3.01
C LEU A 372 -10.09 -15.02 3.11
N TYR A 373 -8.83 -14.90 2.71
CA TYR A 373 -8.12 -13.61 2.72
C TYR A 373 -8.76 -12.63 1.75
N VAL A 374 -9.12 -13.06 0.52
CA VAL A 374 -9.85 -12.24 -0.45
C VAL A 374 -11.15 -11.68 0.15
N LEU A 375 -11.91 -12.48 0.89
CA LEU A 375 -13.14 -12.03 1.56
C LEU A 375 -12.85 -10.95 2.61
N VAL A 376 -11.88 -11.17 3.49
CA VAL A 376 -11.52 -10.23 4.55
C VAL A 376 -10.97 -8.92 3.97
N ILE A 377 -10.08 -9.00 2.97
CA ILE A 377 -9.53 -7.83 2.27
C ILE A 377 -10.65 -7.03 1.63
N SER A 378 -11.57 -7.71 0.93
CA SER A 378 -12.71 -7.05 0.27
C SER A 378 -13.64 -6.38 1.27
N ALA A 379 -13.91 -7.02 2.42
CA ALA A 379 -14.70 -6.42 3.49
C ALA A 379 -14.05 -5.14 4.04
N THR A 380 -12.73 -5.17 4.24
CA THR A 380 -11.98 -3.99 4.71
C THR A 380 -11.96 -2.88 3.68
N LEU A 381 -11.76 -3.19 2.40
CA LEU A 381 -11.84 -2.18 1.33
C LEU A 381 -13.24 -1.55 1.25
N ARG A 382 -14.31 -2.33 1.44
CA ARG A 382 -15.69 -1.80 1.51
C ARG A 382 -15.92 -0.90 2.72
N ALA A 383 -15.29 -1.21 3.86
CA ALA A 383 -15.31 -0.34 5.02
C ALA A 383 -14.57 0.99 4.74
N LEU A 384 -13.38 0.93 4.14
CA LEU A 384 -12.62 2.12 3.75
C LEU A 384 -13.37 2.95 2.70
N ASP A 385 -14.08 2.32 1.76
CA ASP A 385 -14.97 3.00 0.82
C ASP A 385 -16.09 3.76 1.55
N GLY A 386 -16.67 3.16 2.60
CA GLY A 386 -17.66 3.80 3.47
C GLY A 386 -17.11 5.03 4.19
N ILE A 387 -15.90 4.93 4.75
CA ILE A 387 -15.19 6.05 5.39
C ILE A 387 -14.91 7.15 4.36
N GLY A 388 -14.39 6.80 3.18
CA GLY A 388 -14.08 7.72 2.09
C GLY A 388 -15.31 8.47 1.59
N LYS A 389 -16.45 7.78 1.48
CA LYS A 389 -17.74 8.39 1.12
C LYS A 389 -18.21 9.37 2.19
N ARG A 390 -18.09 9.00 3.46
CA ARG A 390 -18.46 9.87 4.59
C ARG A 390 -17.59 11.14 4.63
N MET A 391 -16.31 11.03 4.32
CA MET A 391 -15.37 12.15 4.28
C MET A 391 -15.46 12.98 2.99
N ASN A 392 -16.17 12.51 1.96
CA ASN A 392 -16.12 13.03 0.60
C ASN A 392 -14.69 13.07 -0.01
N ASN A 393 -13.77 12.24 0.50
CA ASN A 393 -12.37 12.26 0.07
C ASN A 393 -11.73 10.86 0.13
N HIS A 394 -12.02 10.05 -0.89
CA HIS A 394 -11.46 8.70 -1.03
C HIS A 394 -9.94 8.70 -1.28
N CYS A 395 -9.39 9.73 -1.94
CA CYS A 395 -7.95 9.83 -2.18
C CYS A 395 -7.17 9.94 -0.87
N PHE A 396 -7.69 10.74 0.07
CA PHE A 396 -7.10 10.89 1.39
C PHE A 396 -7.12 9.57 2.17
N VAL A 397 -8.29 8.91 2.24
CA VAL A 397 -8.43 7.61 2.93
C VAL A 397 -7.49 6.56 2.32
N PHE A 398 -7.45 6.46 0.99
CA PHE A 398 -6.52 5.57 0.30
C PHE A 398 -5.06 5.89 0.65
N ALA A 399 -4.64 7.14 0.54
CA ALA A 399 -3.26 7.54 0.78
C ALA A 399 -2.78 7.21 2.20
N VAL A 400 -3.63 7.41 3.20
CA VAL A 400 -3.31 7.08 4.60
C VAL A 400 -3.17 5.57 4.81
N CYS A 401 -4.02 4.76 4.16
CA CYS A 401 -3.96 3.29 4.25
C CYS A 401 -2.96 2.65 3.27
N ALA A 402 -2.49 3.38 2.26
CA ALA A 402 -1.65 2.85 1.19
C ALA A 402 -0.39 2.14 1.70
N PRO A 403 0.33 2.63 2.74
CA PRO A 403 1.46 1.90 3.30
C PRO A 403 1.14 0.50 3.81
N SER A 404 0.06 0.37 4.59
CA SER A 404 -0.36 -0.93 5.14
C SER A 404 -0.91 -1.84 4.04
N LEU A 405 -1.66 -1.29 3.09
CA LEU A 405 -2.17 -2.02 1.92
C LEU A 405 -1.05 -2.46 0.98
N PHE A 406 0.04 -1.70 0.88
CA PHE A 406 1.24 -2.07 0.13
C PHE A 406 1.91 -3.30 0.75
N TRP A 407 2.12 -3.32 2.08
CA TRP A 407 2.68 -4.51 2.75
C TRP A 407 1.83 -5.76 2.55
N LEU A 408 0.51 -5.61 2.61
CA LEU A 408 -0.42 -6.72 2.41
C LEU A 408 -0.22 -7.43 1.08
N ILE A 409 -0.02 -6.65 0.01
CA ILE A 409 0.12 -7.18 -1.35
C ILE A 409 1.56 -7.53 -1.70
N ASP A 410 2.54 -7.06 -0.92
CA ASP A 410 3.96 -7.23 -1.18
C ASP A 410 4.56 -8.35 -0.33
N SER A 411 4.56 -8.20 0.99
CA SER A 411 5.48 -8.96 1.84
C SER A 411 5.03 -9.13 3.30
N SER A 412 3.72 -9.12 3.57
CA SER A 412 3.16 -9.41 4.88
C SER A 412 1.90 -10.27 4.84
N ASP A 413 1.78 -11.16 5.83
CA ASP A 413 0.57 -11.90 6.14
C ASP A 413 -0.56 -10.98 6.63
N LEU A 414 -1.81 -11.34 6.35
CA LEU A 414 -3.00 -10.53 6.59
C LEU A 414 -3.18 -10.14 8.06
N PRO A 415 -3.10 -11.04 9.07
CA PRO A 415 -3.24 -10.68 10.48
C PRO A 415 -2.16 -9.68 10.93
N SER A 416 -0.92 -9.87 10.48
CA SER A 416 0.18 -8.96 10.75
C SER A 416 -0.13 -7.57 10.21
N VAL A 417 -0.72 -7.46 9.02
CA VAL A 417 -1.06 -6.13 8.46
C VAL A 417 -2.03 -5.34 9.35
N TYR A 418 -3.05 -6.00 9.90
CA TYR A 418 -3.98 -5.34 10.82
C TYR A 418 -3.32 -4.87 12.11
N VAL A 419 -2.48 -5.73 12.70
CA VAL A 419 -1.98 -5.54 14.07
C VAL A 419 -0.65 -4.78 14.09
N THR A 420 0.32 -5.15 13.24
CA THR A 420 1.69 -4.63 13.28
C THR A 420 2.02 -3.67 12.14
N HIS A 421 1.26 -3.66 11.03
CA HIS A 421 1.44 -2.66 9.96
C HIS A 421 0.42 -1.52 9.99
N GLY A 422 -0.30 -1.36 11.10
CA GLY A 422 -1.08 -0.16 11.38
C GLY A 422 -2.37 -0.01 10.58
N LEU A 423 -2.82 -1.02 9.83
CA LEU A 423 -4.07 -0.91 9.07
C LEU A 423 -5.28 -0.72 9.98
N LEU A 424 -5.35 -1.46 11.09
CA LEU A 424 -6.43 -1.31 12.07
C LEU A 424 -6.42 0.09 12.70
N LEU A 425 -5.24 0.55 13.12
CA LEU A 425 -5.06 1.88 13.72
C LEU A 425 -5.43 3.00 12.72
N ALA A 426 -4.93 2.93 11.49
CA ALA A 426 -5.25 3.90 10.44
C ALA A 426 -6.76 3.94 10.16
N THR A 427 -7.39 2.78 10.06
CA THR A 427 -8.85 2.67 9.84
C THR A 427 -9.63 3.27 11.01
N ALA A 428 -9.23 2.98 12.25
CA ALA A 428 -9.86 3.53 13.45
C ALA A 428 -9.73 5.06 13.54
N ILE A 429 -8.54 5.60 13.27
CA ILE A 429 -8.30 7.06 13.25
C ILE A 429 -9.18 7.71 12.17
N LEU A 430 -9.17 7.19 10.94
CA LEU A 430 -9.96 7.73 9.84
C LEU A 430 -11.46 7.67 10.14
N TRP A 431 -11.95 6.57 10.73
CA TRP A 431 -13.34 6.45 11.13
C TRP A 431 -13.74 7.48 12.19
N TYR A 432 -12.90 7.66 13.22
CA TYR A 432 -13.12 8.63 14.29
C TYR A 432 -13.08 10.08 13.78
N TRP A 433 -12.16 10.41 12.87
CA TRP A 433 -12.00 11.75 12.32
C TRP A 433 -12.92 12.08 11.14
N ALA A 434 -13.64 11.10 10.59
CA ALA A 434 -14.38 11.26 9.35
C ALA A 434 -15.41 12.42 9.38
N GLY A 435 -16.08 12.63 10.51
CA GLY A 435 -17.04 13.74 10.67
C GLY A 435 -16.39 15.11 10.59
N TYR A 436 -15.30 15.31 11.34
CA TYR A 436 -14.53 16.55 11.33
C TYR A 436 -13.91 16.83 9.95
N LEU A 437 -13.31 15.81 9.34
CA LEU A 437 -12.65 15.93 8.04
C LEU A 437 -13.65 16.20 6.90
N ARG A 438 -14.88 15.68 6.98
CA ARG A 438 -15.95 16.01 6.03
C ARG A 438 -16.22 17.51 5.97
N LEU A 439 -16.39 18.16 7.13
CA LEU A 439 -16.63 19.60 7.20
C LEU A 439 -15.45 20.40 6.66
N TYR A 440 -14.24 19.94 6.97
CA TYR A 440 -13.02 20.57 6.48
C TYR A 440 -12.88 20.50 4.95
N PHE A 441 -13.04 19.31 4.36
CA PHE A 441 -12.94 19.14 2.90
C PHE A 441 -14.07 19.85 2.16
N ALA A 442 -15.29 19.89 2.73
CA ALA A 442 -16.38 20.69 2.17
C ALA A 442 -16.04 22.19 2.10
N GLY A 443 -15.35 22.73 3.11
CA GLY A 443 -14.87 24.11 3.11
C GLY A 443 -13.80 24.38 2.05
N LEU A 444 -12.92 23.41 1.76
CA LEU A 444 -11.92 23.52 0.70
C LEU A 444 -12.55 23.54 -0.70
N ASP A 445 -13.52 22.65 -0.96
CA ASP A 445 -14.22 22.59 -2.25
C ASP A 445 -14.98 23.91 -2.52
N SER A 446 -15.60 24.50 -1.48
CA SER A 446 -16.28 25.81 -1.61
C SER A 446 -15.34 26.99 -1.88
N ALA A 447 -14.07 26.91 -1.44
CA ALA A 447 -13.08 27.96 -1.65
C ALA A 447 -12.37 27.84 -3.03
N SER A 448 -12.39 26.67 -3.65
CA SER A 448 -11.83 26.46 -5.00
C SER A 448 -12.76 26.91 -6.14
N ASP A 449 -14.07 27.02 -5.90
CA ASP A 449 -15.06 27.43 -6.91
C ASP A 449 -15.34 28.94 -6.95
N THR A 450 -14.78 29.73 -6.02
CA THR A 450 -14.85 31.19 -6.10
C THR A 450 -13.65 31.74 -6.90
N PRO A 451 -13.83 32.35 -8.08
CA PRO A 451 -12.76 33.12 -8.69
C PRO A 451 -12.38 34.22 -7.70
N LYS A 452 -11.08 34.39 -7.44
CA LYS A 452 -10.53 35.45 -6.57
C LYS A 452 -10.92 36.83 -7.13
N THR A 453 -12.11 37.31 -6.84
CA THR A 453 -12.46 38.72 -7.01
C THR A 453 -11.78 39.49 -5.90
N ARG A 454 -10.76 40.30 -6.26
CA ARG A 454 -10.18 41.30 -5.36
C ARG A 454 -11.32 42.16 -4.79
N PRO A 455 -11.30 42.53 -3.50
CA PRO A 455 -12.26 43.49 -2.98
C PRO A 455 -12.05 44.82 -3.72
N ILE A 456 -13.09 45.28 -4.42
CA ILE A 456 -13.17 46.64 -4.96
C ILE A 456 -13.34 47.55 -3.74
N ASN A 457 -12.36 48.43 -3.50
CA ASN A 457 -12.46 49.47 -2.48
C ASN A 457 -13.71 50.33 -2.75
N PRO A 458 -14.53 50.64 -1.73
CA PRO A 458 -15.62 51.59 -1.92
C PRO A 458 -15.06 52.98 -2.23
N PRO A 459 -15.74 53.78 -3.06
CA PRO A 459 -15.29 55.14 -3.37
C PRO A 459 -15.33 55.99 -2.10
N ALA A 460 -14.25 56.74 -1.88
CA ALA A 460 -14.20 57.76 -0.85
C ALA A 460 -15.34 58.77 -1.08
N ALA A 461 -16.24 58.88 -0.10
CA ALA A 461 -17.19 59.98 -0.02
C ALA A 461 -16.46 61.24 0.44
N ARG A 462 -16.91 62.37 -0.11
CA ARG A 462 -16.35 63.72 -0.09
C ARG A 462 -15.92 64.26 1.27
#